data_AF-A0A917M4N3-F1
#
_entry.id   AF-A0A917M4N3-F1
#
_cell.length_a   1.000
_cell.length_b   1.000
_cell.length_c   1.000
_cell.angle_alpha   90.00
_cell.angle_beta   90.00
_cell.angle_gamma   90.00
#
_symmetry.space_group_name_H-M   'P 1'
#
loop_
_entity.id
_entity.type
_entity.pdbx_description
1 polymer ?
#
loop_
_entity_poly.entity_id
_entity_poly.type
_entity_poly.pdbx_seq_one_letter_code
_entity_poly.pdbx_strand_id
1 'polypeptide(L)'
;MKKIHSIKDIKNIIGQLPNDCFEYISQEFHHLYDYLGNGEAKEDFQLETYQSMIIIEEISELERILKDTPELEFTELIQLESNACMRIGIYQVEDIQLHYFFK
;
A
#
# COMPACT_ATOMS: atom_id res chain seq x y z
N MET A 1 0.71 -6.19 10.01
CA MET A 1 0.17 -5.27 8.98
C MET A 1 0.30 -3.84 9.44
N LYS A 2 0.99 -3.02 8.64
CA LYS A 2 1.22 -1.60 8.88
C LYS A 2 0.37 -0.75 7.94
N LYS A 3 -0.32 0.25 8.47
CA LYS A 3 -1.16 1.17 7.68
C LYS A 3 -0.42 2.45 7.35
N ILE A 4 -0.57 2.93 6.13
CA ILE A 4 -0.08 4.21 5.67
C ILE A 4 -1.30 5.05 5.27
N HIS A 5 -1.54 6.12 6.03
CA HIS A 5 -2.59 7.08 5.74
C HIS A 5 -2.03 8.38 5.18
N SER A 6 -0.81 8.73 5.58
CA SER A 6 -0.25 10.04 5.32
C SER A 6 1.21 9.97 4.88
N ILE A 7 1.71 11.10 4.37
CA ILE A 7 3.12 11.25 4.06
C ILE A 7 4.03 11.10 5.30
N LYS A 8 3.49 11.34 6.51
CA LYS A 8 4.24 11.12 7.76
C LYS A 8 4.44 9.62 8.01
N ASP A 9 3.45 8.79 7.70
CA ASP A 9 3.56 7.34 7.82
C ASP A 9 4.59 6.77 6.84
N ILE A 10 4.64 7.31 5.61
CA ILE A 10 5.70 7.02 4.64
C ILE A 10 7.08 7.36 5.23
N LYS A 11 7.25 8.55 5.81
CA LYS A 11 8.53 8.93 6.42
C LYS A 11 8.92 8.00 7.58
N ASN A 12 7.93 7.45 8.29
CA ASN A 12 8.16 6.51 9.40
C ASN A 12 8.55 5.09 8.96
N ILE A 13 8.51 4.76 7.67
CA ILE A 13 9.01 3.47 7.12
C ILE A 13 10.36 3.61 6.42
N ILE A 14 10.94 4.82 6.38
CA ILE A 14 12.29 5.02 5.84
C ILE A 14 13.28 4.12 6.60
N GLY A 15 14.10 3.38 5.85
CA GLY A 15 15.11 2.47 6.39
C GLY A 15 14.57 1.15 6.96
N GLN A 16 13.26 0.93 6.94
CA GLN A 16 12.66 -0.38 7.26
C GLN A 16 12.51 -1.28 6.05
N LEU A 17 12.52 -0.69 4.85
CA LEU A 17 12.44 -1.39 3.57
C LEU A 17 13.71 -1.13 2.75
N PRO A 18 14.06 -2.05 1.84
CA PRO A 18 15.01 -1.78 0.75
C PRO A 18 14.62 -0.52 -0.03
N ASN A 19 15.62 0.18 -0.60
CA ASN A 19 15.41 1.49 -1.22
C ASN A 19 14.39 1.45 -2.36
N ASP A 20 14.46 0.44 -3.23
CA ASP A 20 13.53 0.25 -4.35
C ASP A 20 12.09 0.00 -3.86
N CYS A 21 11.92 -0.82 -2.82
CA CYS A 21 10.63 -1.03 -2.17
C CYS A 21 10.06 0.25 -1.56
N PHE A 22 10.90 1.04 -0.87
CA PHE A 22 10.50 2.30 -0.28
C PHE A 22 10.11 3.34 -1.35
N GLU A 23 10.90 3.45 -2.42
CA GLU A 23 10.62 4.33 -3.55
C GLU A 23 9.30 3.95 -4.23
N TYR A 24 9.06 2.66 -4.44
CA TYR A 24 7.82 2.15 -5.00
C TYR A 24 6.59 2.53 -4.14
N ILE A 25 6.63 2.25 -2.83
CA ILE A 25 5.54 2.62 -1.91
C ILE A 25 5.33 4.13 -1.88
N SER A 26 6.41 4.90 -1.89
CA SER A 26 6.33 6.35 -1.95
C SER A 26 5.61 6.79 -3.21
N GLN A 27 5.98 6.29 -4.39
CA GLN A 27 5.33 6.62 -5.66
C GLN A 27 3.84 6.25 -5.66
N GLU A 28 3.48 5.07 -5.16
CA GLU A 28 2.07 4.66 -5.06
C GLU A 28 1.25 5.62 -4.17
N PHE A 29 1.81 6.08 -3.05
CA PHE A 29 1.15 7.11 -2.24
C PHE A 29 0.98 8.43 -2.99
N HIS A 30 1.95 8.82 -3.82
CA HIS A 30 1.84 10.04 -4.62
C HIS A 30 0.76 9.90 -5.70
N HIS A 31 0.66 8.74 -6.36
CA HIS A 31 -0.41 8.48 -7.31
C HIS A 31 -1.79 8.58 -6.65
N LEU A 32 -1.95 8.04 -5.44
CA LEU A 32 -3.19 8.18 -4.68
C LEU A 32 -3.47 9.64 -4.28
N TYR A 33 -2.45 10.40 -3.88
CA TYR A 33 -2.58 11.83 -3.60
C TYR A 33 -3.00 12.62 -4.84
N ASP A 34 -2.40 12.36 -5.99
CA ASP A 34 -2.74 13.04 -7.25
C ASP A 34 -4.19 12.74 -7.66
N TYR A 35 -4.71 11.54 -7.34
CA TYR A 35 -6.08 11.13 -7.65
C TYR A 35 -7.11 11.64 -6.64
N LEU A 36 -6.81 11.58 -5.33
CA LEU A 36 -7.77 11.82 -4.25
C LEU A 36 -7.59 13.17 -3.55
N GLY A 37 -6.41 13.78 -3.66
CA GLY A 37 -6.01 14.94 -2.85
C GLY A 37 -6.81 16.21 -3.12
N ASN A 38 -7.47 16.33 -4.28
CA ASN A 38 -8.44 17.41 -4.56
C ASN A 38 -7.92 18.84 -4.26
N GLY A 39 -6.63 19.09 -4.47
CA GLY A 39 -5.99 20.40 -4.22
C GLY A 39 -5.57 20.64 -2.77
N GLU A 40 -5.74 19.67 -1.88
CA GLU A 40 -5.19 19.70 -0.52
C GLU A 40 -3.67 19.72 -0.53
N ALA A 41 -3.06 20.39 0.46
CA ALA A 41 -1.62 20.32 0.66
C ALA A 41 -1.22 18.88 1.03
N LYS A 42 -0.16 18.38 0.39
CA LYS A 42 0.30 17.00 0.57
C LYS A 42 0.66 16.67 2.03
N GLU A 43 1.11 17.66 2.79
CA GLU A 43 1.43 17.54 4.20
C GLU A 43 0.20 17.28 5.08
N ASP A 44 -0.97 17.73 4.63
CA ASP A 44 -2.26 17.62 5.30
C ASP A 44 -3.09 16.44 4.78
N PHE A 45 -2.81 15.96 3.56
CA PHE A 45 -3.50 14.84 2.93
C PHE A 45 -3.44 13.54 3.73
N GLN A 46 -4.63 12.96 3.92
CA GLN A 46 -4.83 11.66 4.56
C GLN A 46 -5.75 10.77 3.73
N LEU A 47 -5.31 9.54 3.53
CA LEU A 47 -6.16 8.49 2.99
C LEU A 47 -7.20 8.08 4.03
N GLU A 48 -8.44 7.97 3.56
CA GLU A 48 -9.51 7.37 4.32
C GLU A 48 -9.17 5.93 4.73
N THR A 49 -9.81 5.43 5.78
CA THR A 49 -9.46 4.11 6.33
C THR A 49 -9.61 2.98 5.31
N TYR A 50 -10.62 3.05 4.44
CA TYR A 50 -10.87 2.07 3.39
C TYR A 50 -9.94 2.22 2.18
N GLN A 51 -9.25 3.35 2.04
CA GLN A 51 -8.25 3.63 0.98
C GLN A 51 -6.80 3.54 1.47
N SER A 52 -6.60 3.43 2.78
CA SER A 52 -5.26 3.37 3.37
C SER A 52 -4.42 2.25 2.76
N MET A 53 -3.16 2.55 2.46
CA MET A 53 -2.25 1.54 1.94
C MET A 53 -1.81 0.63 3.09
N ILE A 54 -1.77 -0.68 2.84
CA ILE A 54 -1.43 -1.68 3.86
C ILE A 54 -0.14 -2.38 3.48
N ILE A 55 0.87 -2.33 4.33
CA ILE A 55 2.08 -3.15 4.20
C ILE A 55 1.86 -4.42 5.03
N ILE A 56 1.90 -5.56 4.36
CA ILE A 56 1.84 -6.88 4.97
C ILE A 56 3.25 -7.24 5.43
N GLU A 57 3.41 -7.53 6.71
CA GLU A 57 4.73 -7.72 7.34
C GLU A 57 5.07 -9.20 7.47
N GLU A 58 4.05 -10.05 7.62
CA GLU A 58 4.21 -11.48 7.88
C GLU A 58 3.58 -12.32 6.77
N ILE A 59 4.23 -13.42 6.41
CA ILE A 59 3.71 -14.31 5.36
C ILE A 59 2.38 -14.97 5.76
N SER A 60 2.15 -15.18 7.05
CA SER A 60 0.88 -15.72 7.57
C SER A 60 -0.30 -14.74 7.40
N GLU A 61 -0.03 -13.43 7.48
CA GLU A 61 -1.03 -12.39 7.18
C GLU A 61 -1.41 -12.43 5.70
N LEU A 62 -0.40 -12.59 4.83
CA LEU A 62 -0.61 -12.71 3.41
C LEU A 62 -1.44 -13.95 3.04
N GLU A 63 -1.07 -15.12 3.53
CA GLU A 63 -1.77 -16.38 3.27
C GLU A 63 -3.25 -16.30 3.68
N ARG A 64 -3.53 -15.63 4.81
CA ARG A 64 -4.89 -15.40 5.28
C ARG A 64 -5.66 -14.48 4.33
N ILE A 65 -5.07 -13.38 3.85
CA ILE A 65 -5.71 -12.47 2.88
C ILE A 65 -6.04 -13.22 1.59
N LEU A 66 -5.10 -13.99 1.06
CA LEU A 66 -5.30 -14.72 -0.21
C LEU A 66 -6.37 -15.82 -0.12
N LYS A 67 -6.58 -16.38 1.07
CA LYS A 67 -7.50 -17.50 1.28
C LYS A 67 -8.89 -17.06 1.72
N ASP A 68 -8.96 -16.09 2.62
CA ASP A 68 -10.16 -15.78 3.41
C ASP A 68 -10.80 -14.43 3.03
N THR A 69 -10.32 -13.74 1.99
CA THR A 69 -10.89 -12.47 1.51
C THR A 69 -11.71 -12.66 0.23
N PRO A 70 -13.04 -12.76 0.33
CA PRO A 70 -13.90 -12.90 -0.86
C PRO A 70 -13.94 -11.64 -1.74
N GLU A 71 -13.63 -10.47 -1.19
CA GLU A 71 -13.54 -9.18 -1.90
C GLU A 71 -12.17 -8.93 -2.56
N LEU A 72 -11.35 -9.99 -2.72
CA LEU A 72 -10.09 -9.89 -3.44
C LEU A 72 -10.36 -9.65 -4.93
N GLU A 73 -10.00 -8.46 -5.41
CA GLU A 73 -10.21 -8.05 -6.80
C GLU A 73 -9.06 -8.50 -7.69
N PHE A 74 -7.82 -8.32 -7.23
CA PHE A 74 -6.65 -8.71 -7.99
C PHE A 74 -5.44 -9.00 -7.10
N THR A 75 -4.52 -9.78 -7.67
CA THR A 75 -3.15 -9.95 -7.17
C THR A 75 -2.19 -9.77 -8.33
N GLU A 76 -1.16 -8.95 -8.13
CA GLU A 76 -0.16 -8.62 -9.13
C GLU A 76 1.23 -8.74 -8.53
N LEU A 77 2.17 -9.27 -9.31
CA LEU A 77 3.58 -9.33 -8.93
C LEU A 77 4.36 -8.25 -9.66
N ILE A 78 4.84 -7.27 -8.91
CA ILE A 78 5.65 -6.16 -9.39
C ILE A 78 7.12 -6.52 -9.20
N GLN A 79 7.88 -6.52 -10.28
CA GLN A 79 9.33 -6.72 -10.25
C GLN A 79 10.01 -5.38 -9.95
N LEU A 80 10.77 -5.33 -8.87
CA LEU A 80 11.65 -4.22 -8.54
C LEU A 80 13.10 -4.61 -8.86
N GLU A 81 14.04 -3.68 -8.73
CA GLU A 81 15.44 -3.92 -9.10
C GLU A 81 16.09 -5.02 -8.26
N SER A 82 15.82 -5.04 -6.95
CA SER A 82 16.44 -5.95 -5.99
C SER A 82 15.46 -6.92 -5.33
N ASN A 83 14.14 -6.66 -5.44
CA ASN A 83 13.09 -7.44 -4.80
C ASN A 83 11.86 -7.60 -5.69
N ALA A 84 10.84 -8.29 -5.18
CA ALA A 84 9.51 -8.30 -5.79
C ALA A 84 8.46 -7.88 -4.77
N CYS A 85 7.49 -7.10 -5.23
CA CYS A 85 6.34 -6.69 -4.45
C CYS A 85 5.10 -7.41 -4.97
N MET A 86 4.38 -8.12 -4.11
CA MET A 86 3.04 -8.55 -4.44
C MET A 86 2.05 -7.47 -4.02
N ARG A 87 1.38 -6.87 -5.01
CA ARG A 87 0.33 -5.88 -4.83
C ARG A 87 -1.02 -6.58 -4.90
N ILE A 88 -1.89 -6.31 -3.93
CA ILE A 88 -3.19 -6.97 -3.79
C ILE A 88 -4.23 -5.87 -3.68
N GLY A 89 -5.23 -5.91 -4.55
CA GLY A 89 -6.39 -5.04 -4.49
C GLY A 89 -7.53 -5.76 -3.78
N ILE A 90 -8.05 -5.16 -2.71
CA ILE A 90 -9.22 -5.66 -2.00
C ILE A 90 -10.32 -4.61 -2.10
N TYR A 91 -11.48 -4.97 -2.63
CA TYR A 91 -12.62 -4.06 -2.68
C TYR A 91 -13.12 -3.75 -1.26
N GLN A 92 -13.20 -2.48 -0.93
CA GLN A 92 -13.62 -1.97 0.38
C GLN A 92 -14.61 -0.83 0.20
N VAL A 93 -15.85 -1.05 0.62
CA VAL A 93 -16.97 -0.09 0.60
C VAL A 93 -17.26 0.42 -0.82
N GLU A 94 -16.51 1.42 -1.28
CA GLU A 94 -16.68 2.14 -2.56
C GLU A 94 -15.39 2.19 -3.40
N ASP A 95 -14.26 1.67 -2.91
CA ASP A 95 -12.96 1.76 -3.59
C ASP A 95 -12.09 0.52 -3.35
N ILE A 96 -10.91 0.48 -3.97
CA ILE A 96 -9.93 -0.59 -3.81
C ILE A 96 -8.89 -0.20 -2.76
N GLN A 97 -8.78 -1.01 -1.72
CA GLN A 97 -7.68 -0.92 -0.76
C GLN A 97 -6.46 -1.69 -1.24
N LEU A 98 -5.33 -0.99 -1.37
CA LEU A 98 -4.09 -1.57 -1.85
C LEU A 98 -3.26 -2.14 -0.69
N HIS A 99 -2.92 -3.41 -0.81
CA HIS A 99 -2.02 -4.12 0.10
C HIS A 99 -0.73 -4.51 -0.62
N TYR A 100 0.38 -4.47 0.10
CA TYR A 100 1.73 -4.66 -0.43
C TYR A 100 2.51 -5.64 0.44
N PHE A 101 3.07 -6.68 -0.19
CA PHE A 101 3.97 -7.63 0.46
C PHE A 101 5.29 -7.68 -0.28
N PHE A 102 6.39 -7.37 0.40
CA PHE A 102 7.74 -7.40 -0.16
C PHE A 102 8.42 -8.73 0.16
N LYS A 103 9.00 -9.37 -0.87
CA LYS A 103 9.84 -10.58 -0.75
C LYS A 103 11.30 -10.24 -0.82
#